data_AF-A0AAV6MG62-F1
#
_entry.id   AF-A0AAV6MG62-F1
#
_cell.length_a   1.000
_cell.length_b   1.000
_cell.length_c   1.000
_cell.angle_alpha   90.00
_cell.angle_beta   90.00
_cell.angle_gamma   90.00
#
_symmetry.space_group_name_H-M   'P 1'
#
loop_
_entity.id
_entity.type
_entity.pdbx_description
1 polymer ?
#
loop_
_entity_poly.entity_id
_entity_poly.type
_entity_poly.pdbx_seq_one_letter_code
_entity_poly.pdbx_strand_id
1 'polypeptide(L)'
;MVSLDDLLIPSTRVGDMLFDVDTVHRMLVNFLQRVEEEENEDCGYDSDQDLASPNHGCLLKVGRLIDAYLAEIAPDPYLSLHKFVAMIEILPDYARVIDDGLYRAVDIYFKAHPKLTEEECKRVCHLIDCEKLSQEASNHAAKNDRLPVHMTVRVLYFEQLRLKNSISVNVGDGFMSQRMSSGVGSAAMSPRDNYASLRRENRELKLEISRMRVRLSELEKEQSFMKEGMMSKSGNGTTFLTSLSKGIGRIGIFSSTPGEAKRRKAARRSRGSGKKCIQTQSAID
;
A
#
# COMPACT_ATOMS: atom_id res chain seq x y z
N MET A 1 -3.51 29.75 -6.51
CA MET A 1 -3.36 28.71 -5.48
C MET A 1 -4.67 28.69 -4.73
N VAL A 2 -5.35 27.55 -4.63
CA VAL A 2 -6.65 27.44 -3.95
C VAL A 2 -6.45 27.53 -2.44
N SER A 3 -7.25 28.34 -1.75
CA SER A 3 -7.25 28.50 -0.29
C SER A 3 -8.55 27.99 0.33
N LEU A 4 -8.61 27.96 1.68
CA LEU A 4 -9.84 27.62 2.40
C LEU A 4 -11.00 28.55 2.03
N ASP A 5 -10.72 29.84 1.89
CA ASP A 5 -11.72 30.86 1.58
C ASP A 5 -12.43 30.59 0.24
N ASP A 6 -11.73 29.98 -0.72
CA ASP A 6 -12.30 29.60 -2.02
C ASP A 6 -13.35 28.48 -1.90
N LEU A 7 -13.35 27.71 -0.80
CA LEU A 7 -14.31 26.63 -0.52
C LEU A 7 -15.50 27.10 0.33
N LEU A 8 -15.43 28.28 0.93
CA LEU A 8 -16.48 28.82 1.80
C LEU A 8 -17.64 29.43 0.99
N ILE A 9 -18.28 28.58 0.19
CA ILE A 9 -19.40 28.95 -0.67
C ILE A 9 -20.64 29.16 0.22
N PRO A 10 -21.24 30.36 0.30
CA PRO A 10 -22.40 30.59 1.14
C PRO A 10 -23.61 29.78 0.67
N SER A 11 -24.38 29.23 1.61
CA SER A 11 -25.65 28.59 1.29
C SER A 11 -26.68 29.63 0.82
N THR A 12 -27.45 29.29 -0.22
CA THR A 12 -28.53 30.14 -0.76
C THR A 12 -29.88 29.88 -0.10
N ARG A 13 -29.96 28.86 0.76
CA ARG A 13 -31.20 28.42 1.40
C ARG A 13 -31.34 29.06 2.78
N VAL A 14 -32.48 29.70 3.01
CA VAL A 14 -32.78 30.39 4.27
C VAL A 14 -33.06 29.35 5.37
N GLY A 15 -32.26 29.39 6.44
CA GLY A 15 -32.42 28.48 7.59
C GLY A 15 -31.65 27.15 7.50
N ASP A 16 -30.80 26.99 6.48
CA ASP A 16 -29.87 25.87 6.35
C ASP A 16 -28.48 26.22 6.92
N MET A 17 -27.53 25.28 6.77
CA MET A 17 -26.09 25.47 7.06
C MET A 17 -25.54 26.77 6.45
N LEU A 18 -24.53 27.35 7.08
CA LEU A 18 -23.88 28.59 6.61
C LEU A 18 -23.23 28.44 5.23
N PHE A 19 -22.67 27.25 4.96
CA PHE A 19 -21.95 26.94 3.73
C PHE A 19 -22.63 25.83 2.92
N ASP A 20 -22.54 25.91 1.60
CA ASP A 20 -23.02 24.88 0.67
C ASP A 20 -22.01 23.73 0.58
N VAL A 21 -22.10 22.83 1.55
CA VAL A 21 -21.29 21.59 1.63
C VAL A 21 -21.53 20.69 0.42
N ASP A 22 -22.74 20.67 -0.15
CA ASP A 22 -23.08 19.79 -1.26
C ASP A 22 -22.36 20.22 -2.55
N THR A 23 -22.11 21.52 -2.72
CA THR A 23 -21.29 22.02 -3.82
C THR A 23 -19.83 21.62 -3.67
N VAL A 24 -19.24 21.77 -2.48
CA VAL A 24 -17.84 21.35 -2.23
C VAL A 24 -17.69 19.84 -2.39
N HIS A 25 -18.65 19.06 -1.89
CA HIS A 25 -18.69 17.60 -2.08
C HIS A 25 -18.65 17.23 -3.58
N ARG A 26 -19.45 17.88 -4.42
CA ARG A 26 -19.47 17.62 -5.88
C ARG A 26 -18.16 17.99 -6.56
N MET A 27 -17.56 19.12 -6.17
CA MET A 27 -16.25 19.53 -6.67
C MET A 27 -15.19 18.48 -6.35
N LEU A 28 -15.20 17.95 -5.12
CA LEU A 28 -14.24 16.96 -4.67
C LEU A 28 -14.39 15.63 -5.42
N VAL A 29 -15.62 15.12 -5.59
CA VAL A 29 -15.89 13.92 -6.38
C VAL A 29 -15.40 14.08 -7.82
N ASN A 30 -15.68 15.23 -8.45
CA ASN A 30 -15.24 15.49 -9.82
C ASN A 30 -13.72 15.65 -9.94
N PHE A 31 -13.06 16.21 -8.91
CA PHE A 31 -11.60 16.26 -8.84
C PHE A 31 -11.00 14.85 -8.80
N LEU A 32 -11.51 13.97 -7.93
CA LEU A 32 -11.01 12.60 -7.80
C LEU A 32 -11.24 11.79 -9.08
N GLN A 33 -12.40 11.95 -9.72
CA GLN A 33 -12.68 11.30 -10.99
C GLN A 33 -11.66 11.69 -12.07
N ARG A 34 -11.28 12.98 -12.16
CA ARG A 34 -10.24 13.43 -13.10
C ARG A 34 -8.87 12.85 -12.77
N VAL A 35 -8.52 12.78 -11.48
CA VAL A 35 -7.25 12.18 -11.04
C VAL A 35 -7.19 10.71 -11.48
N GLU A 36 -8.28 9.95 -11.31
CA GLU A 36 -8.36 8.56 -11.75
C GLU A 36 -8.30 8.41 -13.27
N GLU A 37 -8.98 9.28 -14.03
CA GLU A 37 -8.96 9.26 -15.50
C GLU A 37 -7.55 9.48 -16.07
N GLU A 38 -6.80 10.46 -15.53
CA GLU A 38 -5.44 10.76 -15.95
C GLU A 38 -4.43 9.66 -15.60
N GLU A 39 -4.61 8.99 -14.46
CA GLU A 39 -3.76 7.84 -14.07
C GLU A 39 -3.97 6.61 -14.99
N ASN A 40 -5.15 6.48 -15.61
CA ASN A 40 -5.45 5.37 -16.53
C ASN A 40 -4.95 5.62 -17.97
N GLU A 41 -4.75 6.88 -18.37
CA GLU A 41 -4.25 7.24 -19.71
C GLU A 41 -2.72 7.10 -19.83
N ASP A 42 -1.98 7.14 -18.72
CA ASP A 42 -0.51 7.09 -18.66
C ASP A 42 0.08 5.66 -18.71
N CYS A 43 -0.61 4.73 -19.38
CA CYS A 43 -0.10 3.37 -19.63
C CYS A 43 0.98 3.33 -20.75
N GLY A 44 1.70 4.43 -20.98
CA GLY A 44 2.78 4.55 -21.94
C GLY A 44 4.13 4.31 -21.25
N TYR A 45 4.78 3.21 -21.58
CA TYR A 45 6.14 2.91 -21.11
C TYR A 45 7.12 4.01 -21.53
N ASP A 46 7.36 5.00 -20.68
CA ASP A 46 8.59 5.79 -20.74
C ASP A 46 9.18 5.94 -19.33
N SER A 47 10.47 5.67 -19.26
CA SER A 47 11.23 5.58 -18.00
C SER A 47 11.64 6.96 -17.50
N ASP A 48 11.90 7.03 -16.20
CA ASP A 48 12.68 8.08 -15.53
C ASP A 48 11.95 9.41 -15.21
N GLN A 49 10.74 9.37 -14.62
CA GLN A 49 10.20 10.50 -13.85
C GLN A 49 10.11 10.18 -12.34
N ASP A 50 10.88 10.93 -11.57
CA ASP A 50 11.04 10.87 -10.12
C ASP A 50 9.71 10.89 -9.30
N LEU A 51 9.55 9.85 -8.47
CA LEU A 51 9.06 9.82 -7.07
C LEU A 51 7.71 10.41 -6.63
N ALA A 52 6.89 11.02 -7.49
CA ALA A 52 5.46 11.21 -7.23
C ALA A 52 4.78 11.59 -8.54
N SER A 53 3.74 10.86 -8.94
CA SER A 53 2.81 11.37 -9.96
C SER A 53 2.42 12.80 -9.56
N PRO A 54 2.43 13.80 -10.47
CA PRO A 54 2.01 15.18 -10.19
C PRO A 54 0.67 15.25 -9.44
N ASN A 55 -0.18 14.25 -9.69
CA ASN A 55 -1.51 14.11 -9.10
C ASN A 55 -1.47 13.73 -7.61
N HIS A 56 -0.47 12.95 -7.16
CA HIS A 56 -0.31 12.62 -5.74
C HIS A 56 -0.01 13.88 -4.90
N GLY A 57 0.87 14.76 -5.39
CA GLY A 57 1.18 16.02 -4.71
C GLY A 57 0.00 16.98 -4.64
N CYS A 58 -0.85 17.01 -5.69
CA CYS A 58 -2.10 17.76 -5.71
C CYS A 58 -3.12 17.17 -4.71
N LEU A 59 -3.27 15.84 -4.68
CA LEU A 59 -4.19 15.16 -3.78
C LEU A 59 -3.84 15.39 -2.30
N LEU A 60 -2.55 15.37 -1.93
CA LEU A 60 -2.12 15.69 -0.56
C LEU A 60 -2.45 17.14 -0.15
N LYS A 61 -2.41 18.08 -1.11
CA LYS A 61 -2.83 19.47 -0.86
C LYS A 61 -4.34 19.55 -0.66
N VAL A 62 -5.12 18.83 -1.49
CA VAL A 62 -6.57 18.74 -1.36
C VAL A 62 -6.95 18.10 -0.03
N GLY A 63 -6.27 17.04 0.41
CA GLY A 63 -6.50 16.41 1.72
C GLY A 63 -6.42 17.41 2.86
N ARG A 64 -5.32 18.19 2.92
CA ARG A 64 -5.16 19.25 3.94
C ARG A 64 -6.21 20.35 3.84
N LEU A 65 -6.60 20.72 2.62
CA LEU A 65 -7.60 21.75 2.38
C LEU A 65 -8.99 21.30 2.85
N ILE A 66 -9.35 20.05 2.59
CA ILE A 66 -10.60 19.45 3.04
C ILE A 66 -10.61 19.26 4.55
N ASP A 67 -9.51 18.87 5.18
CA ASP A 67 -9.42 18.80 6.65
C ASP A 67 -9.60 20.18 7.30
N ALA A 68 -9.06 21.24 6.68
CA ALA A 68 -9.30 22.62 7.12
C ALA A 68 -10.77 23.04 6.94
N TYR A 69 -11.36 22.70 5.79
CA TYR A 69 -12.77 22.94 5.51
C TYR A 69 -13.70 22.21 6.47
N LEU A 70 -13.43 20.94 6.76
CA LEU A 70 -14.16 20.13 7.74
C LEU A 70 -14.12 20.78 9.13
N ALA A 71 -12.96 21.29 9.55
CA ALA A 71 -12.84 22.01 10.82
C ALA A 71 -13.63 23.33 10.86
N GLU A 72 -13.74 24.02 9.72
CA GLU A 72 -14.48 25.27 9.60
C GLU A 72 -16.01 25.05 9.65
N ILE A 73 -16.51 23.99 9.00
CA ILE A 73 -17.96 23.68 9.01
C ILE A 73 -18.42 22.91 10.25
N ALA A 74 -17.50 22.23 10.96
CA ALA A 74 -17.82 21.37 12.10
C ALA A 74 -18.64 22.05 13.23
N PRO A 75 -18.44 23.35 13.57
CA PRO A 75 -19.24 24.03 14.58
C PRO A 75 -20.70 24.28 14.20
N ASP A 76 -21.08 24.15 12.93
CA ASP A 76 -22.42 24.47 12.45
C ASP A 76 -23.46 23.49 13.03
N PRO A 77 -24.47 23.96 13.80
CA PRO A 77 -25.48 23.09 14.41
C PRO A 77 -26.43 22.44 13.39
N TYR A 78 -26.49 22.96 12.16
CA TYR A 78 -27.30 22.40 11.07
C TYR A 78 -26.52 21.40 10.21
N LEU A 79 -25.22 21.23 10.44
CA LEU A 79 -24.42 20.20 9.79
C LEU A 79 -24.81 18.82 10.33
N SER A 80 -25.40 17.99 9.46
CA SER A 80 -25.75 16.62 9.85
C SER A 80 -24.53 15.70 9.85
N LEU A 81 -24.57 14.70 10.74
CA LEU A 81 -23.53 13.68 10.84
C LEU A 81 -23.28 12.99 9.50
N HIS A 82 -24.35 12.71 8.75
CA HIS A 82 -24.25 12.08 7.44
C HIS A 82 -23.41 12.92 6.47
N LYS A 83 -23.65 14.25 6.40
CA LYS A 83 -22.89 15.13 5.51
C LYS A 83 -21.43 15.25 5.95
N PHE A 84 -21.19 15.34 7.26
CA PHE A 84 -19.84 15.41 7.82
C PHE A 84 -19.03 14.14 7.50
N VAL A 85 -19.62 12.95 7.74
CA VAL A 85 -18.98 11.66 7.43
C VAL A 85 -18.76 11.48 5.93
N ALA A 86 -19.74 11.82 5.10
CA ALA A 86 -19.61 11.74 3.65
C ALA A 86 -18.41 12.56 3.16
N MET A 87 -18.24 13.79 3.66
CA MET A 87 -17.08 14.62 3.30
C MET A 87 -15.73 14.01 3.68
N ILE A 88 -15.65 13.27 4.80
CA ILE A 88 -14.43 12.58 5.23
C ILE A 88 -14.13 11.39 4.32
N GLU A 89 -15.16 10.58 4.03
CA GLU A 89 -15.09 9.30 3.29
C GLU A 89 -14.80 9.47 1.80
N ILE A 90 -15.04 10.65 1.20
CA ILE A 90 -14.73 10.90 -0.22
C ILE A 90 -13.23 10.76 -0.49
N LEU A 91 -12.38 11.17 0.44
CA LEU A 91 -10.93 11.16 0.24
C LEU A 91 -10.34 9.77 0.51
N PRO A 92 -9.50 9.24 -0.38
CA PRO A 92 -8.83 7.96 -0.15
C PRO A 92 -7.77 8.08 0.95
N ASP A 93 -7.42 6.94 1.58
CA ASP A 93 -6.50 6.90 2.72
C ASP A 93 -5.12 7.53 2.44
N TYR A 94 -4.64 7.44 1.20
CA TYR A 94 -3.34 8.00 0.79
C TYR A 94 -3.38 9.51 0.53
N ALA A 95 -4.56 10.15 0.55
CA ALA A 95 -4.68 11.60 0.52
C ALA A 95 -4.24 12.25 1.85
N ARG A 96 -4.18 11.47 2.94
CA ARG A 96 -3.76 11.90 4.27
C ARG A 96 -2.52 11.13 4.73
N VAL A 97 -1.40 11.85 4.86
CA VAL A 97 -0.17 11.34 5.48
C VAL A 97 -0.21 11.51 7.00
N ILE A 98 -0.87 12.56 7.48
CA ILE A 98 -1.05 12.89 8.90
C ILE A 98 -2.53 13.23 9.11
N ASP A 99 -3.13 12.64 10.14
CA ASP A 99 -4.58 12.76 10.41
C ASP A 99 -4.92 13.84 11.44
N ASP A 100 -3.95 14.65 11.88
CA ASP A 100 -4.14 15.71 12.88
C ASP A 100 -5.26 16.71 12.50
N GLY A 101 -5.32 17.08 11.21
CA GLY A 101 -6.36 17.98 10.68
C GLY A 101 -7.76 17.38 10.80
N LEU A 102 -7.90 16.11 10.38
CA LEU A 102 -9.12 15.34 10.51
C LEU A 102 -9.53 15.15 11.97
N TYR A 103 -8.58 14.76 12.84
CA TYR A 103 -8.84 14.63 14.28
C TYR A 103 -9.36 15.94 14.88
N ARG A 104 -8.74 17.07 14.54
CA ARG A 104 -9.18 18.40 14.99
C ARG A 104 -10.61 18.69 14.54
N ALA A 105 -10.94 18.42 13.27
CA ALA A 105 -12.30 18.63 12.76
C ALA A 105 -13.32 17.76 13.51
N VAL A 106 -13.00 16.49 13.76
CA VAL A 106 -13.85 15.57 14.53
C VAL A 106 -14.03 16.04 15.97
N ASP A 107 -12.98 16.50 16.64
CA ASP A 107 -13.08 17.00 18.01
C ASP A 107 -13.95 18.25 18.11
N ILE A 108 -13.81 19.19 17.15
CA ILE A 108 -14.68 20.37 17.04
C ILE A 108 -16.14 19.93 16.82
N TYR A 109 -16.37 18.97 15.93
CA TYR A 109 -17.69 18.43 15.63
C TYR A 109 -18.33 17.81 16.89
N PHE A 110 -17.62 16.95 17.62
CA PHE A 110 -18.14 16.38 18.87
C PHE A 110 -18.44 17.44 19.94
N LYS A 111 -17.63 18.51 19.99
CA LYS A 111 -17.87 19.63 20.91
C LYS A 111 -19.13 20.41 20.55
N ALA A 112 -19.41 20.61 19.26
CA ALA A 112 -20.58 21.37 18.79
C ALA A 112 -21.87 20.53 18.76
N HIS A 113 -21.74 19.20 18.68
CA HIS A 113 -22.86 18.26 18.50
C HIS A 113 -23.00 17.27 19.68
N PRO A 114 -23.33 17.73 20.91
CA PRO A 114 -23.39 16.88 22.09
C PRO A 114 -24.55 15.86 22.09
N LYS A 115 -25.43 15.90 21.08
CA LYS A 115 -26.59 14.99 20.94
C LYS A 115 -26.23 13.68 20.23
N LEU A 116 -24.99 13.52 19.76
CA LEU A 116 -24.53 12.30 19.11
C LEU A 116 -24.57 11.12 20.08
N THR A 117 -25.01 9.98 19.57
CA THR A 117 -25.01 8.71 20.30
C THR A 117 -23.60 8.14 20.39
N GLU A 118 -23.38 7.23 21.34
CA GLU A 118 -22.08 6.56 21.49
C GLU A 118 -21.68 5.77 20.23
N GLU A 119 -22.66 5.20 19.52
CA GLU A 119 -22.45 4.46 18.28
C GLU A 119 -22.01 5.38 17.13
N GLU A 120 -22.61 6.56 17.03
CA GLU A 120 -22.22 7.57 16.05
C GLU A 120 -20.80 8.09 16.32
N CYS A 121 -20.49 8.39 17.58
CA CYS A 121 -19.13 8.80 17.97
C CYS A 121 -18.11 7.70 17.64
N LYS A 122 -18.43 6.42 17.92
CA LYS A 122 -17.58 5.28 17.56
C LYS A 122 -17.36 5.18 16.04
N ARG A 123 -18.43 5.36 15.25
CA ARG A 123 -18.34 5.35 13.79
C ARG A 123 -17.42 6.44 13.27
N VAL A 124 -17.58 7.67 13.72
CA VAL A 124 -16.74 8.80 13.29
C VAL A 124 -15.28 8.59 13.72
N CYS A 125 -15.03 8.13 14.94
CA CYS A 125 -13.68 7.83 15.41
C CYS A 125 -12.98 6.73 14.61
N HIS A 126 -13.71 5.82 13.98
CA HIS A 126 -13.13 4.77 13.14
C HIS A 126 -12.47 5.34 11.86
N LEU A 127 -12.92 6.50 11.39
CA LEU A 127 -12.39 7.19 10.21
C LEU A 127 -11.01 7.82 10.46
N ILE A 128 -10.57 7.91 11.71
CA ILE A 128 -9.26 8.46 12.08
C ILE A 128 -8.26 7.31 12.19
N ASP A 129 -7.16 7.42 11.45
CA ASP A 129 -6.03 6.53 11.59
C ASP A 129 -5.10 7.01 12.72
N CYS A 130 -5.22 6.37 13.88
CA CYS A 130 -4.39 6.67 15.05
C CYS A 130 -2.89 6.47 14.81
N GLU A 131 -2.48 5.69 13.80
CA GLU A 131 -1.06 5.53 13.44
C GLU A 131 -0.50 6.79 12.77
N LYS A 132 -1.35 7.51 12.04
CA LYS A 132 -1.02 8.76 11.33
C LYS A 132 -1.17 10.02 12.20
N LEU A 133 -1.46 9.87 13.49
CA LEU A 133 -1.51 10.99 14.42
C LEU A 133 -0.11 11.38 14.90
N SER A 134 0.15 12.68 14.95
CA SER A 134 1.35 13.21 15.59
C SER A 134 1.34 12.96 17.10
N GLN A 135 2.51 13.06 17.74
CA GLN A 135 2.63 12.98 19.19
C GLN A 135 1.73 13.98 19.92
N GLU A 136 1.59 15.19 19.38
CA GLU A 136 0.76 16.24 19.99
C GLU A 136 -0.72 15.89 19.88
N ALA A 137 -1.18 15.47 18.70
CA ALA A 137 -2.58 15.09 18.47
C ALA A 137 -2.97 13.86 19.30
N SER A 138 -2.11 12.84 19.36
CA SER A 138 -2.33 11.67 20.22
C SER A 138 -2.38 12.02 21.70
N ASN A 139 -1.50 12.91 22.18
CA ASN A 139 -1.52 13.39 23.56
C ASN A 139 -2.82 14.12 23.90
N HIS A 140 -3.34 14.90 22.95
CA HIS A 140 -4.64 15.55 23.09
C HIS A 140 -5.77 14.51 23.14
N ALA A 141 -5.79 13.55 22.20
CA ALA A 141 -6.79 12.49 22.13
C ALA A 141 -6.80 11.58 23.36
N ALA A 142 -5.63 11.27 23.93
CA ALA A 142 -5.52 10.47 25.15
C ALA A 142 -6.19 11.12 26.38
N LYS A 143 -6.34 12.45 26.38
CA LYS A 143 -6.93 13.23 27.48
C LYS A 143 -8.33 13.75 27.16
N ASN A 144 -8.88 13.41 26.00
CA ASN A 144 -10.15 13.94 25.54
C ASN A 144 -11.31 13.07 26.00
N ASP A 145 -12.01 13.51 27.05
CA ASP A 145 -13.14 12.79 27.65
C ASP A 145 -14.37 12.70 26.73
N ARG A 146 -14.41 13.44 25.60
CA ARG A 146 -15.48 13.34 24.60
C ARG A 146 -15.34 12.10 23.71
N LEU A 147 -14.14 11.53 23.62
CA LEU A 147 -13.89 10.39 22.77
C LEU A 147 -14.42 9.10 23.42
N PRO A 148 -14.97 8.16 22.63
CA PRO A 148 -15.28 6.83 23.14
C PRO A 148 -14.03 6.17 23.72
N VAL A 149 -14.17 5.44 24.83
CA VAL A 149 -13.04 4.76 25.52
C VAL A 149 -12.19 3.92 24.56
N HIS A 150 -12.83 3.24 23.61
CA HIS A 150 -12.13 2.45 22.58
C HIS A 150 -11.13 3.28 21.76
N MET A 151 -11.49 4.52 21.40
CA MET A 151 -10.60 5.42 20.67
C MET A 151 -9.39 5.80 21.51
N THR A 152 -9.60 6.17 22.78
CA THR A 152 -8.53 6.49 23.73
C THR A 152 -7.55 5.33 23.88
N VAL A 153 -8.07 4.10 24.03
CA VAL A 153 -7.23 2.88 24.10
C VAL A 153 -6.42 2.68 22.82
N ARG A 154 -7.02 2.88 21.64
CA ARG A 154 -6.33 2.77 20.35
C ARG A 154 -5.20 3.78 20.23
N VAL A 155 -5.43 5.04 20.61
CA VAL A 155 -4.39 6.09 20.62
C VAL A 155 -3.24 5.71 21.57
N LEU A 156 -3.56 5.32 22.81
CA LEU A 156 -2.55 4.91 23.79
C LEU A 156 -1.72 3.69 23.33
N TYR A 157 -2.34 2.75 22.61
CA TYR A 157 -1.64 1.61 22.04
C TYR A 157 -0.58 2.04 21.00
N PHE A 158 -0.93 2.95 20.07
CA PHE A 158 0.02 3.46 19.09
C PHE A 158 1.13 4.31 19.72
N GLU A 159 0.82 5.07 20.77
CA GLU A 159 1.83 5.76 21.59
C GLU A 159 2.82 4.77 22.20
N GLN A 160 2.33 3.68 22.80
CA GLN A 160 3.18 2.63 23.36
C GLN A 160 4.03 1.96 22.28
N LEU A 161 3.47 1.70 21.09
CA LEU A 161 4.21 1.14 19.97
C LEU A 161 5.34 2.07 19.51
N ARG A 162 5.07 3.38 19.42
CA ARG A 162 6.05 4.38 19.00
C ARG A 162 7.17 4.55 20.03
N LEU A 163 6.84 4.52 21.33
CA LEU A 163 7.81 4.47 22.43
C LEU A 163 8.64 3.19 22.42
N LYS A 164 8.02 2.03 22.21
CA LYS A 164 8.75 0.76 22.11
C LYS A 164 9.72 0.78 20.93
N ASN A 165 9.32 1.35 19.80
CA ASN A 165 10.19 1.48 18.64
C ASN A 165 11.35 2.45 18.92
N SER A 166 11.11 3.61 19.53
CA SER A 166 12.17 4.55 19.90
C SER A 166 13.13 3.98 20.95
N ILE A 167 12.59 3.23 21.92
CA ILE A 167 13.38 2.50 22.92
C ILE A 167 14.14 1.36 22.27
N SER A 168 13.58 0.59 21.33
CA SER A 168 14.31 -0.47 20.64
C SER A 168 15.45 0.06 19.76
N VAL A 169 15.28 1.27 19.20
CA VAL A 169 16.32 2.01 18.48
C VAL A 169 17.38 2.55 19.46
N ASN A 170 17.00 2.92 20.68
CA ASN A 170 17.92 3.40 21.73
C ASN A 170 18.58 2.28 22.58
N VAL A 171 17.97 1.10 22.70
CA VAL A 171 18.45 -0.03 23.54
C VAL A 171 19.50 -0.88 22.79
N GLY A 172 19.92 -0.43 21.60
CA GLY A 172 21.18 -0.85 20.99
C GLY A 172 22.43 -0.28 21.68
N ASP A 173 22.30 0.61 22.67
CA ASP A 173 23.43 1.18 23.39
C ASP A 173 23.11 1.44 24.87
N GLY A 174 23.76 0.70 25.77
CA GLY A 174 23.92 1.12 27.17
C GLY A 174 22.99 0.50 28.23
N PHE A 175 23.46 -0.61 28.80
CA PHE A 175 23.29 -1.06 30.20
C PHE A 175 21.99 -1.76 30.67
N MET A 176 22.15 -3.08 30.79
CA MET A 176 21.86 -3.93 31.96
C MET A 176 20.40 -4.18 32.37
N SER A 177 19.89 -5.34 31.94
CA SER A 177 19.29 -6.27 32.90
C SER A 177 20.06 -7.59 32.84
N GLN A 178 20.82 -7.87 33.90
CA GLN A 178 21.54 -9.11 34.12
C GLN A 178 20.56 -10.29 34.20
N ARG A 179 20.73 -11.32 33.34
CA ARG A 179 20.91 -12.71 33.80
C ARG A 179 21.15 -13.72 32.67
N MET A 180 22.35 -14.31 32.76
CA MET A 180 22.75 -15.69 32.45
C MET A 180 22.94 -16.12 30.98
N SER A 181 24.19 -16.50 30.74
CA SER A 181 24.64 -17.67 29.97
C SER A 181 25.11 -17.47 28.53
N SER A 182 26.44 -17.57 28.43
CA SER A 182 27.23 -18.27 27.40
C SER A 182 27.16 -17.80 25.94
N GLY A 183 28.20 -17.06 25.56
CA GLY A 183 29.14 -17.47 24.51
C GLY A 183 28.67 -17.37 23.06
N VAL A 184 29.03 -16.26 22.41
CA VAL A 184 29.70 -16.13 21.09
C VAL A 184 29.52 -14.66 20.68
N GLY A 185 30.63 -13.92 20.62
CA GLY A 185 30.61 -12.51 20.25
C GLY A 185 30.32 -12.34 18.77
N SER A 186 29.10 -11.90 18.44
CA SER A 186 28.88 -11.16 17.20
C SER A 186 29.28 -9.71 17.46
N ALA A 187 30.26 -9.23 16.69
CA ALA A 187 30.68 -7.84 16.72
C ALA A 187 29.46 -6.94 16.44
N ALA A 188 28.99 -6.26 17.48
CA ALA A 188 27.96 -5.24 17.35
C ALA A 188 28.56 -4.10 16.51
N MET A 189 28.07 -3.94 15.28
CA MET A 189 28.44 -2.83 14.41
C MET A 189 28.01 -1.52 15.07
N SER A 190 28.94 -0.58 15.23
CA SER A 190 28.65 0.74 15.78
C SER A 190 27.62 1.47 14.90
N PRO A 191 26.80 2.41 15.43
CA PRO A 191 25.92 3.26 14.62
C PRO A 191 26.63 3.93 13.41
N ARG A 192 27.93 4.18 13.52
CA ARG A 192 28.79 4.68 12.42
C ARG A 192 29.09 3.62 11.35
N ASP A 193 29.26 2.37 11.75
CA ASP A 193 29.51 1.24 10.85
C ASP A 193 28.23 0.84 10.10
N ASN A 194 27.06 1.00 10.73
CA ASN A 194 25.77 0.77 10.08
C ASN A 194 25.52 1.79 8.95
N TYR A 195 25.79 3.07 9.19
CA TYR A 195 25.74 4.10 8.13
C TYR A 195 26.78 3.84 7.02
N ALA A 196 27.98 3.38 7.37
CA ALA A 196 29.00 3.02 6.40
C ALA A 196 28.62 1.77 5.57
N SER A 197 27.96 0.78 6.19
CA SER A 197 27.44 -0.41 5.53
C SER A 197 26.31 -0.06 4.57
N LEU A 198 25.33 0.73 5.02
CA LEU A 198 24.22 1.18 4.18
C LEU A 198 24.69 2.01 2.99
N ARG A 199 25.73 2.84 3.17
CA ARG A 199 26.36 3.59 2.06
C ARG A 199 27.09 2.66 1.08
N ARG A 200 27.65 1.55 1.56
CA ARG A 200 28.29 0.54 0.72
C ARG A 200 27.25 -0.23 -0.09
N GLU A 201 26.17 -0.69 0.56
CA GLU A 201 25.04 -1.36 -0.08
C GLU A 201 24.36 -0.45 -1.11
N ASN A 202 24.16 0.83 -0.80
CA ASN A 202 23.61 1.79 -1.75
C ASN A 202 24.52 1.99 -2.99
N ARG A 203 25.84 1.94 -2.80
CA ARG A 203 26.80 1.97 -3.92
C ARG A 203 26.78 0.67 -4.73
N GLU A 204 26.67 -0.47 -4.06
CA GLU A 204 26.59 -1.77 -4.70
C GLU A 204 25.30 -1.93 -5.51
N LEU A 205 24.15 -1.54 -4.94
CA LEU A 205 22.87 -1.48 -5.65
C LEU A 205 22.93 -0.53 -6.85
N LYS A 206 23.60 0.62 -6.75
CA LYS A 206 23.82 1.51 -7.90
C LYS A 206 24.66 0.87 -9.00
N LEU A 207 25.69 0.10 -8.63
CA LEU A 207 26.51 -0.64 -9.59
C LEU A 207 25.71 -1.78 -10.23
N GLU A 208 24.86 -2.46 -9.47
CA GLU A 208 23.98 -3.51 -10.00
C GLU A 208 22.94 -2.93 -10.96
N ILE A 209 22.32 -1.79 -10.62
CA ILE A 209 21.41 -1.08 -11.54
C ILE A 209 22.14 -0.69 -12.82
N SER A 210 23.37 -0.21 -12.73
CA SER A 210 24.17 0.14 -13.92
C SER A 210 24.46 -1.09 -14.78
N ARG A 211 24.78 -2.22 -14.16
CA ARG A 211 25.02 -3.50 -14.82
C ARG A 211 23.74 -4.04 -15.49
N MET A 212 22.60 -3.95 -14.80
CA MET A 212 21.30 -4.33 -15.33
C MET A 212 20.92 -3.44 -16.52
N ARG A 213 21.16 -2.13 -16.46
CA ARG A 213 20.91 -1.19 -17.57
C ARG A 213 21.74 -1.57 -18.81
N VAL A 214 23.02 -1.86 -18.67
CA VAL A 214 23.86 -2.32 -19.81
C VAL A 214 23.30 -3.60 -20.41
N ARG A 215 22.95 -4.59 -19.58
CA ARG A 215 22.40 -5.86 -20.04
C ARG A 215 21.05 -5.70 -20.72
N LEU A 216 20.20 -4.80 -20.23
CA LEU A 216 18.94 -4.45 -20.90
C LEU A 216 19.19 -3.82 -22.26
N SER A 217 20.12 -2.86 -22.37
CA SER A 217 20.46 -2.25 -23.66
C SER A 217 21.09 -3.24 -24.65
N GLU A 218 21.83 -4.24 -24.19
CA GLU A 218 22.33 -5.33 -25.04
C GLU A 218 21.18 -6.21 -25.55
N LEU A 219 20.26 -6.59 -24.66
CA LEU A 219 19.07 -7.38 -25.03
C LEU A 219 18.13 -6.61 -25.98
N GLU A 220 17.97 -5.30 -25.80
CA GLU A 220 17.21 -4.43 -26.69
C GLU A 220 17.86 -4.34 -28.08
N LYS A 221 19.20 -4.26 -28.14
CA LYS A 221 19.94 -4.33 -29.41
C LYS A 221 19.75 -5.69 -30.08
N GLU A 222 19.90 -6.79 -29.35
CA GLU A 222 19.65 -8.14 -29.88
C GLU A 222 18.21 -8.28 -30.40
N GLN A 223 17.22 -7.73 -29.69
CA GLN A 223 15.83 -7.70 -30.13
C GLN A 223 15.67 -6.90 -31.43
N SER A 224 16.33 -5.75 -31.55
CA SER A 224 16.31 -4.93 -32.77
C SER A 224 16.93 -5.66 -33.97
N PHE A 225 18.07 -6.35 -33.78
CA PHE A 225 18.72 -7.17 -34.81
C PHE A 225 17.86 -8.38 -35.21
N MET A 226 17.23 -9.06 -34.26
CA MET A 226 16.31 -10.17 -34.56
C MET A 226 15.09 -9.69 -35.36
N LYS A 227 14.51 -8.55 -34.99
CA LYS A 227 13.38 -7.93 -35.69
C LYS A 227 13.75 -7.53 -37.14
N GLU A 228 14.93 -6.95 -37.32
CA GLU A 228 15.44 -6.57 -38.65
C GLU A 228 15.83 -7.79 -39.51
N GLY A 229 16.36 -8.84 -38.89
CA GLY A 229 16.61 -10.14 -39.53
C GLY A 229 15.34 -10.86 -39.99
N MET A 230 14.22 -10.65 -39.29
CA MET A 230 12.90 -11.15 -39.71
C MET A 230 12.29 -10.32 -40.84
N MET A 231 12.49 -8.99 -40.83
CA MET A 231 11.99 -8.09 -41.87
C MET A 231 12.75 -8.24 -43.20
N SER A 232 14.08 -8.40 -43.16
CA SER A 232 14.92 -8.61 -44.35
C SER A 232 14.71 -9.97 -45.03
N LYS A 233 14.20 -10.98 -44.30
CA LYS A 233 13.83 -12.29 -44.85
C LYS A 233 12.36 -12.39 -45.29
N SER A 234 11.54 -11.36 -45.04
CA SER A 234 10.12 -11.33 -45.42
C SER A 234 9.87 -10.58 -46.74
N GLY A 235 10.93 -10.24 -47.49
CA GLY A 235 10.85 -9.52 -48.75
C GLY A 235 11.53 -10.26 -49.90
N ASN A 236 11.05 -11.45 -50.27
CA ASN A 236 11.00 -11.92 -51.66
C ASN A 236 10.34 -13.30 -51.78
N GLY A 237 9.25 -13.34 -52.54
CA GLY A 237 8.88 -14.41 -53.49
C GLY A 237 8.90 -15.88 -53.05
N THR A 238 7.69 -16.43 -52.93
CA THR A 238 7.28 -17.74 -53.49
C THR A 238 8.08 -19.02 -53.15
N THR A 239 7.45 -19.85 -52.32
CA THR A 239 7.40 -21.34 -52.37
C THR A 239 8.69 -22.18 -52.19
N PHE A 240 8.52 -23.29 -51.44
CA PHE A 240 9.04 -24.66 -51.69
C PHE A 240 9.79 -25.36 -50.52
N LEU A 241 9.13 -26.44 -50.04
CA LEU A 241 9.62 -27.71 -49.44
C LEU A 241 10.05 -27.66 -47.96
N THR A 242 9.42 -28.39 -47.02
CA THR A 242 9.21 -29.84 -46.87
C THR A 242 10.43 -30.72 -47.14
N SER A 243 11.09 -31.14 -46.05
CA SER A 243 11.58 -32.49 -45.78
C SER A 243 13.03 -32.90 -46.12
N LEU A 244 13.44 -33.95 -45.38
CA LEU A 244 14.57 -34.89 -45.47
C LEU A 244 15.82 -34.52 -44.63
N SER A 245 16.18 -35.18 -43.53
CA SER A 245 16.38 -36.61 -43.17
C SER A 245 17.77 -37.18 -43.50
N LYS A 246 18.41 -37.74 -42.45
CA LYS A 246 19.43 -38.81 -42.43
C LYS A 246 20.82 -38.52 -43.00
N GLY A 247 21.80 -38.41 -42.10
CA GLY A 247 23.20 -38.75 -42.33
C GLY A 247 23.63 -39.87 -41.40
N ILE A 248 23.78 -41.08 -41.96
CA ILE A 248 24.33 -42.29 -41.31
C ILE A 248 25.84 -42.28 -41.56
N GLY A 249 26.63 -42.36 -40.50
CA GLY A 249 28.08 -42.65 -40.55
C GLY A 249 28.43 -43.66 -39.47
N ARG A 250 28.29 -44.94 -39.79
CA ARG A 250 28.70 -46.10 -38.98
C ARG A 250 30.22 -46.23 -39.01
N ILE A 251 30.87 -46.17 -37.84
CA ILE A 251 31.98 -47.08 -37.51
C ILE A 251 31.74 -47.51 -36.06
N GLY A 252 31.56 -48.81 -35.85
CA GLY A 252 31.48 -49.42 -34.53
C GLY A 252 32.54 -50.50 -34.42
N ILE A 253 33.14 -50.65 -33.25
CA ILE A 253 34.00 -51.80 -32.89
C ILE A 253 33.70 -52.16 -31.41
N PHE A 254 33.14 -53.37 -31.26
CA PHE A 254 33.23 -54.32 -30.14
C PHE A 254 32.63 -53.96 -28.77
N SER A 255 31.49 -54.59 -28.40
CA SER A 255 31.35 -55.78 -27.52
C SER A 255 31.71 -55.47 -26.07
N SER A 256 30.86 -55.60 -25.05
CA SER A 256 30.01 -56.74 -24.69
C SER A 256 28.91 -56.33 -23.69
N THR A 257 27.78 -57.03 -23.79
CA THR A 257 26.58 -57.10 -22.91
C THR A 257 26.87 -57.70 -21.53
N PRO A 258 25.87 -58.00 -20.67
CA PRO A 258 24.79 -57.18 -20.07
C PRO A 258 24.88 -57.28 -18.51
N GLY A 259 24.33 -56.41 -17.66
CA GLY A 259 22.96 -55.94 -17.56
C GLY A 259 22.20 -56.76 -16.50
N GLU A 260 21.73 -56.12 -15.43
CA GLU A 260 20.36 -56.36 -14.97
C GLU A 260 19.72 -55.12 -14.34
N ALA A 261 18.52 -54.86 -14.82
CA ALA A 261 17.69 -53.69 -14.61
C ALA A 261 16.73 -53.86 -13.42
N LYS A 262 16.18 -52.74 -12.91
CA LYS A 262 14.71 -52.54 -12.91
C LYS A 262 14.28 -51.16 -12.41
N ARG A 263 13.91 -50.33 -13.39
CA ARG A 263 12.54 -49.81 -13.61
C ARG A 263 11.75 -49.38 -12.35
N ARG A 264 11.51 -48.06 -12.19
CA ARG A 264 10.32 -47.56 -11.48
C ARG A 264 9.72 -46.32 -12.14
N LYS A 265 8.42 -46.45 -12.48
CA LYS A 265 7.48 -45.40 -12.91
C LYS A 265 6.91 -44.69 -11.67
N ALA A 266 6.56 -43.42 -11.85
CA ALA A 266 5.81 -42.59 -10.93
C ALA A 266 4.32 -42.96 -10.86
N ALA A 267 3.68 -42.71 -9.70
CA ALA A 267 2.31 -42.23 -9.59
C ALA A 267 2.00 -41.70 -8.18
N ARG A 268 1.47 -40.47 -8.14
CA ARG A 268 0.93 -39.73 -7.00
C ARG A 268 -0.29 -40.43 -6.38
N ARG A 269 -0.45 -40.36 -5.06
CA ARG A 269 -1.74 -40.59 -4.35
C ARG A 269 -2.14 -39.35 -3.56
N SER A 270 -3.41 -39.00 -3.68
CA SER A 270 -4.11 -37.90 -3.03
C SER A 270 -4.89 -38.36 -1.79
N ARG A 271 -5.07 -37.41 -0.85
CA ARG A 271 -6.24 -37.16 0.02
C ARG A 271 -6.81 -38.30 0.88
N GLY A 272 -6.78 -38.09 2.20
CA GLY A 272 -7.68 -38.71 3.16
C GLY A 272 -8.38 -37.64 3.99
N SER A 273 -9.69 -37.52 3.85
CA SER A 273 -10.58 -36.76 4.73
C SER A 273 -11.44 -37.75 5.52
N GLY A 274 -11.40 -37.66 6.85
CA GLY A 274 -12.31 -38.39 7.73
C GLY A 274 -13.67 -37.72 7.81
N LYS A 275 -14.72 -38.56 7.96
CA LYS A 275 -15.88 -38.38 8.86
C LYS A 275 -16.80 -39.60 8.66
N LYS A 276 -17.03 -40.34 9.75
CA LYS A 276 -18.06 -41.38 9.89
C LYS A 276 -19.25 -40.76 10.63
N CYS A 277 -20.46 -40.90 10.10
CA CYS A 277 -21.68 -41.05 10.90
C CYS A 277 -22.78 -41.64 10.01
N ILE A 278 -23.20 -42.87 10.30
CA ILE A 278 -24.47 -43.43 9.86
C ILE A 278 -25.07 -44.08 11.11
N GLN A 279 -26.24 -43.62 11.52
CA GLN A 279 -27.21 -44.47 12.17
C GLN A 279 -28.60 -44.07 11.67
N THR A 280 -29.26 -45.06 11.10
CA THR A 280 -30.65 -45.13 10.65
C THR A 280 -31.60 -45.25 11.86
N GLN A 281 -32.85 -44.77 11.75
CA GLN A 281 -34.07 -45.60 11.66
C GLN A 281 -35.38 -44.78 11.80
N SER A 282 -36.39 -45.16 11.00
CA SER A 282 -37.87 -45.10 11.21
C SER A 282 -38.56 -43.73 11.22
N ALA A 283 -39.52 -43.35 10.34
CA ALA A 283 -40.71 -43.98 9.77
C ALA A 283 -41.90 -44.17 10.75
N ILE A 284 -42.93 -43.34 10.50
CA ILE A 284 -44.40 -43.58 10.51
C ILE A 284 -45.06 -43.97 11.84
N ASP A 285 -45.84 -43.04 12.41
CA ASP A 285 -47.32 -43.04 12.43
C ASP A 285 -47.84 -41.60 12.58
#